data_AF-A0A562TX04-F1
#
_entry.id   AF-A0A562TX04-F1
#
_cell.length_a   1.000
_cell.length_b   1.000
_cell.length_c   1.000
_cell.angle_alpha   90.00
_cell.angle_beta   90.00
_cell.angle_gamma   90.00
#
_symmetry.space_group_name_H-M   'P 1'
#
loop_
_entity.id
_entity.type
_entity.pdbx_description
1 polymer ?
#
loop_
_entity_poly.entity_id
_entity_poly.type
_entity_poly.pdbx_seq_one_letter_code
_entity_poly.pdbx_strand_id
1 'polypeptide(L)'
;MRKYITLFFSVTFFLYACKGDKTPAGIIKHDQMVSLLTDVHIIDGSLYSVQQTPDTLYKYGSGKYRALFKRYGIDTAQFRRSMKYYASQPTEMGAMYDQILANLKVKIDSLNKIQSKNIQQKQNALSPNQHR
;
A
#
# COMPACT_ATOMS: atom_id res chain seq x y z
N MET A 1 -8.98 16.40 -41.57
CA MET A 1 -7.71 16.51 -40.80
C MET A 1 -7.93 16.40 -39.28
N ARG A 2 -8.68 17.33 -38.65
CA ARG A 2 -8.88 17.36 -37.18
C ARG A 2 -9.56 16.10 -36.59
N LYS A 3 -10.52 15.51 -37.32
CA LYS A 3 -11.26 14.29 -36.94
C LYS A 3 -10.37 13.03 -36.92
N TYR A 4 -9.37 12.96 -37.80
CA TYR A 4 -8.42 11.84 -37.87
C TYR A 4 -7.37 11.93 -36.77
N ILE A 5 -6.98 13.13 -36.34
CA ILE A 5 -6.06 13.33 -35.19
C ILE A 5 -6.73 12.90 -33.89
N THR A 6 -8.01 13.23 -33.68
CA THR A 6 -8.78 12.75 -32.51
C THR A 6 -9.00 11.23 -32.54
N LEU A 7 -9.22 10.64 -33.73
CA LEU A 7 -9.36 9.19 -33.88
C LEU A 7 -8.03 8.46 -33.61
N PHE A 8 -6.91 9.02 -34.09
CA PHE A 8 -5.58 8.48 -33.84
C PHE A 8 -5.23 8.51 -32.34
N PHE A 9 -5.45 9.64 -31.65
CA PHE A 9 -5.23 9.74 -30.20
C PHE A 9 -6.14 8.80 -29.39
N SER A 10 -7.39 8.59 -29.82
CA SER A 10 -8.31 7.65 -29.18
C SER A 10 -7.86 6.19 -29.33
N VAL A 11 -7.41 5.80 -30.53
CA VAL A 11 -6.91 4.44 -30.79
C VAL A 11 -5.60 4.17 -30.03
N THR A 12 -4.68 5.14 -29.98
CA THR A 12 -3.43 4.99 -29.21
C THR A 12 -3.69 4.85 -27.70
N PHE A 13 -4.72 5.50 -27.15
CA PHE A 13 -5.09 5.35 -25.74
C PHE A 13 -5.57 3.93 -25.40
N PHE A 14 -6.30 3.26 -26.31
CA PHE A 14 -6.73 1.88 -26.11
C PHE A 14 -5.58 0.85 -26.23
N LEU A 15 -4.54 1.14 -27.01
CA LEU A 15 -3.40 0.23 -27.19
C LEU A 15 -2.42 0.20 -26.00
N TYR A 16 -2.41 1.23 -25.14
CA TYR A 16 -1.67 1.22 -23.87
C TYR A 16 -2.45 0.57 -22.71
N ALA A 17 -3.75 0.32 -22.87
CA ALA A 17 -4.59 -0.27 -21.82
C ALA A 17 -4.39 -1.79 -21.64
N CYS A 18 -3.68 -2.45 -22.56
CA CYS A 18 -3.44 -3.89 -22.54
C CYS A 18 -1.96 -4.25 -22.25
N LYS A 19 -1.44 -3.84 -21.10
CA LYS A 19 -0.47 -4.70 -20.38
C LYS A 19 -1.30 -5.67 -19.55
N GLY A 20 -1.76 -6.74 -20.20
CA GLY A 20 -2.56 -7.77 -19.55
C GLY A 20 -1.80 -8.34 -18.36
N ASP A 21 -2.36 -8.16 -17.17
CA ASP A 21 -1.84 -8.75 -15.95
C ASP A 21 -1.88 -10.27 -16.13
N LYS A 22 -0.71 -10.93 -16.10
CA LYS A 22 -0.58 -12.38 -16.35
C LYS A 22 -1.11 -13.22 -15.17
N THR A 23 -1.59 -12.56 -14.13
CA THR A 23 -2.12 -13.16 -12.92
C THR A 23 -3.31 -14.09 -13.24
N PRO A 24 -3.25 -15.37 -12.84
CA PRO A 24 -4.35 -16.31 -13.04
C PRO A 24 -5.65 -15.87 -12.36
N ALA A 25 -6.79 -16.34 -12.88
CA ALA A 25 -8.09 -16.09 -12.26
C ALA A 25 -8.11 -16.56 -10.79
N GLY A 26 -8.69 -15.73 -9.91
CA GLY A 26 -8.78 -16.03 -8.48
C GLY A 26 -7.51 -15.76 -7.67
N ILE A 27 -6.48 -15.19 -8.30
CA ILE A 27 -5.29 -14.62 -7.65
C ILE A 27 -5.42 -13.10 -7.60
N ILE A 28 -4.99 -12.49 -6.49
CA ILE A 28 -4.94 -11.03 -6.32
C ILE A 28 -3.93 -10.48 -7.32
N LYS A 29 -4.36 -9.52 -8.15
CA LYS A 29 -3.52 -8.83 -9.13
C LYS A 29 -2.28 -8.22 -8.49
N HIS A 30 -1.19 -8.14 -9.25
CA HIS A 30 0.11 -7.71 -8.74
C HIS A 30 0.02 -6.38 -7.96
N ASP A 31 -0.51 -5.33 -8.58
CA ASP A 31 -0.57 -3.99 -7.98
C ASP A 31 -1.50 -3.92 -6.75
N GLN A 32 -2.58 -4.72 -6.76
CA GLN A 32 -3.48 -4.84 -5.63
C GLN A 32 -2.78 -5.59 -4.47
N MET A 33 -1.97 -6.60 -4.77
CA MET A 33 -1.19 -7.34 -3.77
C MET A 33 -0.10 -6.46 -3.15
N VAL A 34 0.62 -5.66 -3.95
CA VAL A 34 1.58 -4.66 -3.46
C VAL A 34 0.92 -3.73 -2.45
N SER A 35 -0.24 -3.17 -2.80
CA SER A 35 -1.00 -2.26 -1.94
C SER A 35 -1.49 -2.95 -0.67
N LEU A 36 -2.05 -4.15 -0.81
CA LEU A 36 -2.52 -4.96 0.31
C LEU A 36 -1.40 -5.28 1.29
N LEU A 37 -0.27 -5.80 0.81
CA LEU A 37 0.87 -6.18 1.65
C LEU A 37 1.54 -4.97 2.30
N THR A 38 1.57 -3.82 1.61
CA THR A 38 1.98 -2.55 2.23
C THR A 38 1.12 -2.25 3.47
N ASP A 39 -0.21 -2.37 3.35
CA ASP A 39 -1.12 -2.11 4.47
C ASP A 39 -1.07 -3.21 5.55
N VAL A 40 -0.84 -4.48 5.17
CA VAL A 40 -0.59 -5.58 6.12
C VAL A 40 0.63 -5.25 6.98
N HIS A 41 1.74 -4.85 6.37
CA HIS A 41 2.96 -4.52 7.13
C HIS A 41 2.80 -3.28 8.01
N ILE A 42 1.94 -2.32 7.65
CA ILE A 42 1.56 -1.22 8.55
C ILE A 42 0.79 -1.74 9.76
N ILE A 43 -0.14 -2.69 9.56
CA ILE A 43 -0.84 -3.34 10.67
C ILE A 43 0.16 -4.11 11.55
N ASP A 44 1.06 -4.90 10.96
CA ASP A 44 2.08 -5.65 11.69
C ASP A 44 2.96 -4.72 12.54
N GLY A 45 3.42 -3.61 11.96
CA GLY A 45 4.17 -2.58 12.67
C GLY A 45 3.38 -1.95 13.82
N SER A 46 2.06 -1.75 13.66
CA SER A 46 1.19 -1.27 14.75
C SER A 46 1.01 -2.26 15.89
N LEU A 47 1.24 -3.55 15.63
CA LEU A 47 1.17 -4.63 16.61
C LEU A 47 2.55 -4.96 17.21
N TYR A 48 3.63 -4.32 16.73
CA TYR A 48 4.98 -4.61 17.21
C TYR A 48 5.15 -4.35 18.71
N SER A 49 4.42 -3.37 19.26
CA SER A 49 4.48 -3.01 20.68
C SER A 49 3.68 -3.94 21.61
N VAL A 50 2.87 -4.86 21.06
CA VAL A 50 2.15 -5.86 21.88
C VAL A 50 2.95 -7.15 21.98
N GLN A 51 2.63 -7.96 23.00
CA GLN A 51 3.26 -9.27 23.15
C GLN A 51 2.95 -10.14 21.92
N GLN A 52 3.99 -10.73 21.32
CA GLN A 52 3.90 -11.55 20.10
C GLN A 52 3.45 -12.99 20.41
N THR A 53 2.49 -13.15 21.33
CA THR A 53 1.84 -14.45 21.60
C THR A 53 0.59 -14.59 20.73
N PRO A 54 0.24 -15.81 20.26
CA PRO A 54 -0.88 -16.02 19.36
C PRO A 54 -2.19 -15.40 19.85
N ASP A 55 -2.53 -15.58 21.12
CA ASP A 55 -3.78 -15.06 21.71
C ASP A 55 -3.80 -13.52 21.74
N THR A 56 -2.67 -12.90 22.05
CA THR A 56 -2.53 -11.44 22.06
C THR A 56 -2.65 -10.87 20.65
N LEU A 57 -1.94 -11.45 19.69
CA LEU A 57 -2.00 -11.04 18.29
C LEU A 57 -3.40 -11.26 17.70
N TYR A 58 -4.07 -12.35 18.07
CA TYR A 58 -5.45 -12.57 17.68
C TYR A 58 -6.37 -11.49 18.26
N LYS A 59 -6.26 -11.19 19.55
CA LYS A 59 -7.06 -10.18 20.25
C LYS A 59 -6.93 -8.78 19.62
N TYR A 60 -5.71 -8.34 19.32
CA TYR A 60 -5.46 -6.98 18.83
C TYR A 60 -5.39 -6.86 17.30
N GLY A 61 -5.07 -7.93 16.59
CA GLY A 61 -4.84 -7.94 15.15
C GLY A 61 -6.02 -8.42 14.31
N SER A 62 -6.80 -9.40 14.77
CA SER A 62 -7.83 -10.06 13.94
C SER A 62 -8.86 -9.09 13.35
N GLY A 63 -9.32 -8.10 14.13
CA GLY A 63 -10.22 -7.06 13.67
C GLY A 63 -9.60 -6.15 12.61
N LYS A 64 -8.30 -5.83 12.74
CA LYS A 64 -7.55 -4.99 11.80
C LYS A 64 -7.41 -5.67 10.44
N TYR A 65 -6.98 -6.93 10.41
CA TYR A 65 -6.88 -7.68 9.15
C TYR A 65 -8.25 -7.92 8.50
N ARG A 66 -9.29 -8.20 9.29
CA ARG A 66 -10.66 -8.35 8.76
C ARG A 66 -11.16 -7.06 8.09
N ALA A 67 -10.95 -5.91 8.73
CA ALA A 67 -11.31 -4.62 8.16
C ALA A 67 -10.51 -4.31 6.89
N LEU A 68 -9.20 -4.64 6.89
CA LEU A 68 -8.34 -4.50 5.73
C LEU A 68 -8.85 -5.34 4.55
N PHE A 69 -9.06 -6.64 4.74
CA PHE A 69 -9.52 -7.54 3.68
C PHE A 69 -10.88 -7.12 3.13
N LYS A 70 -11.81 -6.67 3.99
CA LYS A 70 -13.09 -6.09 3.56
C LYS A 70 -12.89 -4.85 2.68
N ARG A 71 -11.96 -3.95 3.03
CA ARG A 71 -11.66 -2.73 2.25
C ARG A 71 -11.12 -3.08 0.85
N TYR A 72 -10.32 -4.12 0.74
CA TYR A 72 -9.77 -4.57 -0.54
C TYR A 72 -10.70 -5.50 -1.33
N GLY A 73 -11.85 -5.91 -0.77
CA GLY A 73 -12.76 -6.86 -1.40
C GLY A 73 -12.17 -8.26 -1.53
N ILE A 74 -11.30 -8.65 -0.59
CA ILE A 74 -10.54 -9.91 -0.60
C ILE A 74 -11.01 -10.80 0.55
N ASP A 75 -11.03 -12.11 0.33
CA ASP A 75 -11.22 -13.09 1.40
C ASP A 75 -9.90 -13.80 1.76
N THR A 76 -9.87 -14.43 2.93
CA THR A 76 -8.67 -15.11 3.44
C THR A 76 -8.21 -16.26 2.54
N ALA A 77 -9.12 -16.94 1.84
CA ALA A 77 -8.78 -18.05 0.94
C ALA A 77 -8.11 -17.54 -0.35
N GLN A 78 -8.62 -16.45 -0.93
CA GLN A 78 -8.03 -15.74 -2.06
C GLN A 78 -6.65 -15.21 -1.69
N PHE A 79 -6.52 -14.56 -0.52
CA PHE A 79 -5.23 -14.11 -0.02
C PHE A 79 -4.23 -15.26 0.11
N ARG A 80 -4.62 -16.37 0.76
CA ARG A 80 -3.75 -17.53 0.95
C ARG A 80 -3.30 -18.16 -0.37
N ARG A 81 -4.21 -18.32 -1.34
CA ARG A 81 -3.85 -18.83 -2.67
C ARG A 81 -2.91 -17.89 -3.41
N SER A 82 -3.15 -16.58 -3.30
CA SER A 82 -2.32 -15.56 -3.95
C SER A 82 -0.93 -15.47 -3.35
N MET A 83 -0.82 -15.51 -2.02
CA MET A 83 0.47 -15.58 -1.33
C MET A 83 1.26 -16.82 -1.75
N LYS A 84 0.60 -17.98 -1.83
CA LYS A 84 1.26 -19.20 -2.32
C LYS A 84 1.75 -19.06 -3.77
N TYR A 85 0.95 -18.43 -4.64
CA TYR A 85 1.30 -18.18 -6.04
C TYR A 85 2.54 -17.28 -6.15
N TYR A 86 2.55 -16.10 -5.52
CA TYR A 86 3.70 -15.19 -5.59
C TYR A 86 4.94 -15.75 -4.88
N ALA A 87 4.77 -16.46 -3.76
CA ALA A 87 5.89 -17.13 -3.09
C ALA A 87 6.58 -18.20 -3.96
N SER A 88 5.87 -18.77 -4.93
CA SER A 88 6.45 -19.71 -5.91
C SER A 88 7.23 -19.04 -7.05
N GLN A 89 7.22 -17.71 -7.12
CA GLN A 89 7.87 -16.90 -8.15
C GLN A 89 8.83 -15.89 -7.50
N PRO A 90 10.02 -16.31 -7.06
CA PRO A 90 10.91 -15.48 -6.24
C PRO A 90 11.28 -14.14 -6.87
N THR A 91 11.51 -14.11 -8.19
CA THR A 91 11.85 -12.86 -8.90
C THR A 91 10.70 -11.85 -8.88
N GLU A 92 9.46 -12.30 -9.08
CA GLU A 92 8.27 -11.44 -9.03
C GLU A 92 8.00 -10.98 -7.60
N MET A 93 8.10 -11.89 -6.62
CA MET A 93 7.94 -11.56 -5.20
C MET A 93 8.99 -10.56 -4.71
N GLY A 94 10.24 -10.68 -5.17
CA GLY A 94 11.31 -9.73 -4.87
C GLY A 94 10.98 -8.33 -5.38
N ALA A 95 10.61 -8.22 -6.66
CA ALA A 95 10.20 -6.95 -7.26
C ALA A 95 8.96 -6.34 -6.55
N MET A 96 8.01 -7.17 -6.14
CA MET A 96 6.87 -6.75 -5.33
C MET A 96 7.31 -6.15 -4.00
N TYR A 97 8.27 -6.79 -3.31
CA TYR A 97 8.80 -6.29 -2.04
C TYR A 97 9.59 -4.99 -2.19
N ASP A 98 10.35 -4.80 -3.28
CA ASP A 98 11.01 -3.52 -3.56
C ASP A 98 9.99 -2.38 -3.65
N GLN A 99 8.85 -2.62 -4.31
CA GLN A 99 7.76 -1.65 -4.39
C GLN A 99 7.08 -1.41 -3.04
N ILE A 100 6.85 -2.47 -2.25
CA ILE A 100 6.29 -2.35 -0.89
C ILE A 100 7.21 -1.48 -0.01
N LEU A 101 8.52 -1.72 -0.05
CA LEU A 101 9.51 -0.93 0.70
C LEU A 101 9.53 0.53 0.24
N ALA A 102 9.45 0.78 -1.07
CA ALA A 102 9.34 2.14 -1.61
C ALA A 102 8.05 2.84 -1.12
N ASN A 103 6.91 2.15 -1.14
CA ASN A 103 5.64 2.69 -0.63
C ASN A 103 5.72 3.04 0.87
N LEU A 104 6.32 2.16 1.68
CA LEU A 104 6.53 2.40 3.10
C LEU A 104 7.44 3.61 3.33
N LYS A 105 8.55 3.72 2.59
CA LYS A 105 9.46 4.86 2.66
C LYS A 105 8.74 6.18 2.37
N VAL A 106 7.95 6.23 1.29
CA VAL A 106 7.16 7.43 0.95
C VAL A 106 6.19 7.81 2.07
N LYS A 107 5.50 6.84 2.68
CA LYS A 107 4.60 7.09 3.81
C LYS A 107 5.36 7.64 5.03
N ILE A 108 6.50 7.06 5.38
CA ILE A 108 7.36 7.51 6.49
C ILE A 108 7.88 8.92 6.24
N ASP A 109 8.43 9.19 5.06
CA ASP A 109 8.97 10.50 4.70
C ASP A 109 7.87 11.59 4.76
N SER A 110 6.65 11.25 4.34
CA SER A 110 5.47 12.13 4.45
C SER A 110 5.10 12.43 5.90
N LEU A 111 5.09 11.42 6.78
CA LEU A 111 4.83 11.59 8.21
C LEU A 111 5.89 12.46 8.88
N ASN A 112 7.18 12.23 8.59
CA ASN A 112 8.29 13.03 9.12
C ASN A 112 8.16 14.51 8.71
N LYS A 113 7.76 14.78 7.46
CA LYS A 113 7.50 16.14 6.98
C LYS A 113 6.31 16.81 7.69
N ILE A 114 5.27 16.05 8.03
CA ILE A 114 4.13 16.58 8.79
C ILE A 114 4.56 16.88 10.23
N GLN A 115 5.32 15.98 10.86
CA GLN A 115 5.82 16.16 12.23
C GLN A 115 6.73 17.39 12.35
N SER A 116 7.68 17.57 11.43
CA SER A 116 8.57 18.73 11.44
C SER A 116 7.81 20.05 11.29
N LYS A 117 6.80 20.11 10.42
CA LYS A 117 5.91 21.27 10.29
C LYS A 117 5.13 21.54 11.57
N ASN A 118 4.57 20.51 12.20
CA ASN A 118 3.82 20.66 13.45
C ASN A 118 4.70 21.18 14.60
N ILE A 119 5.97 20.73 14.66
CA ILE A 119 6.95 21.22 15.65
C ILE A 119 7.26 22.70 15.41
N GLN A 120 7.54 23.10 14.16
CA GLN A 120 7.78 24.50 13.80
C GLN A 120 6.58 25.40 14.13
N GLN A 121 5.36 24.95 13.84
CA GLN A 121 4.14 25.71 14.18
C GLN A 121 3.97 25.89 15.68
N LYS A 122 4.23 24.84 16.49
CA LYS A 122 4.20 24.94 17.95
C LYS A 122 5.26 25.90 18.48
N GLN A 123 6.48 25.87 17.93
CA GLN A 123 7.55 26.79 18.30
C GLN A 123 7.18 28.25 17.98
N ASN A 124 6.68 28.51 16.78
CA ASN A 124 6.25 29.86 16.37
C ASN A 124 5.07 30.39 17.21
N ALA A 125 4.16 29.51 17.65
CA ALA A 125 3.05 29.88 18.52
C ALA A 125 3.46 30.15 19.99
N LEU A 126 4.61 29.63 20.44
CA LEU A 126 5.14 29.81 21.79
C LEU A 126 6.10 31.01 21.93
N SER A 127 6.60 31.57 20.81
CA SER A 127 7.52 32.72 20.78
C SER A 127 6.92 34.09 20.37
N PRO A 128 5.62 34.43 20.54
CA PRO A 128 5.07 35.67 19.98
C PRO A 128 5.54 36.97 20.66
N ASN A 129 6.34 36.93 21.74
CA ASN A 129 6.70 38.11 22.55
C ASN A 129 8.19 38.47 22.60
N GLN A 130 9.03 38.02 21.66
CA GLN A 130 10.46 38.40 21.63
C GLN A 130 10.80 39.58 20.71
N HIS A 131 9.79 40.26 20.16
CA HIS A 131 9.95 41.50 19.39
C HIS A 131 8.96 42.56 19.88
N ARG A 132 9.13 43.04 21.12
CA ARG A 132 8.60 44.33 21.55
C ARG A 132 9.55 44.97 22.55
#